data_AF-A0AA89C199-F1
#
_entry.id   AF-A0AA89C199-F1
#
_cell.length_a   1.000
_cell.length_b   1.000
_cell.length_c   1.000
_cell.angle_alpha   90.00
_cell.angle_beta   90.00
_cell.angle_gamma   90.00
#
_symmetry.space_group_name_H-M   'P 1'
#
loop_
_entity.id
_entity.type
_entity.pdbx_description
1 polymer ?
#
loop_
_entity_poly.entity_id
_entity_poly.type
_entity_poly.pdbx_seq_one_letter_code
_entity_poly.pdbx_strand_id
1 'polypeptide(L)'
;MKRAQLNCAIQDSASSLSALQTQMEVPTRTVDEARITNPDVKTEKDVIVYRAYLAQRKYGVILDEINSSHPAELQAVKMFADYLSNESKRSSIVRDLDSKMSGNVDVSNSVFLVMAASIYYQEQNYDSALRSLHQSDALECIAETIQILLKLDRVDLARKELKRMQELDEDNVLTQLAQAWFNLAVGGEKFQDAYYIFQELADKHNSTPLLLNGQAACYMAQGKFDDAESVLQEAIDKDSNNAETIINMVVLSQHLGKAPEVSNRYISQLKDSHRSHPFVKDYLHKESEFERIGKNYSASVTS
;
A
#
# COMPACT_ATOMS: atom_id res chain seq x y z
N MET A 1 -6.07 9.80 -15.10
CA MET A 1 -4.84 10.26 -14.42
C MET A 1 -5.03 10.46 -12.93
N LYS A 2 -5.89 11.37 -12.44
CA LYS A 2 -6.16 11.53 -10.98
C LYS A 2 -6.49 10.21 -10.23
N ARG A 3 -7.35 9.36 -10.82
CA ARG A 3 -7.65 8.00 -10.31
C ARG A 3 -6.47 7.03 -10.36
N ALA A 4 -5.56 7.16 -11.32
CA ALA A 4 -4.40 6.26 -11.45
C ALA A 4 -3.30 6.63 -10.45
N GLN A 5 -3.10 7.93 -10.18
CA GLN A 5 -2.18 8.42 -9.15
C GLN A 5 -2.69 8.13 -7.74
N LEU A 6 -3.99 8.33 -7.49
CA LEU A 6 -4.63 7.93 -6.23
C LEU A 6 -4.58 6.41 -6.06
N ASN A 7 -4.86 5.63 -7.11
CA ASN A 7 -4.76 4.17 -7.07
C ASN A 7 -3.33 3.67 -6.87
N CYS A 8 -2.32 4.35 -7.41
CA CYS A 8 -0.91 3.97 -7.23
C CYS A 8 -0.41 4.32 -5.82
N ALA A 9 -0.80 5.48 -5.27
CA ALA A 9 -0.50 5.86 -3.89
C ALA A 9 -1.24 4.99 -2.85
N ILE A 10 -2.39 4.41 -3.22
CA ILE A 10 -3.23 3.57 -2.36
C ILE A 10 -2.97 2.06 -2.56
N GLN A 11 -2.39 1.60 -3.67
CA GLN A 11 -2.29 0.16 -3.96
C GLN A 11 -1.22 -0.57 -3.14
N ASP A 12 -0.09 0.06 -2.86
CA ASP A 12 0.96 -0.54 -2.04
C ASP A 12 0.86 -0.15 -0.56
N SER A 13 -0.16 0.62 -0.16
CA SER A 13 -0.29 1.04 1.24
C SER A 13 -0.75 -0.07 2.19
N ALA A 14 -1.19 -1.26 1.79
CA ALA A 14 -1.40 -2.35 2.77
C ALA A 14 -0.05 -2.94 3.24
N SER A 15 0.84 -3.22 2.28
CA SER A 15 2.26 -3.55 2.52
C SER A 15 2.96 -2.41 3.23
N SER A 16 2.66 -1.17 2.84
CA SER A 16 3.31 0.01 3.39
C SER A 16 2.70 0.50 4.70
N LEU A 17 1.46 0.15 5.04
CA LEU A 17 0.85 0.35 6.37
C LEU A 17 1.55 -0.54 7.37
N SER A 18 1.79 -1.80 6.98
CA SER A 18 2.60 -2.71 7.76
C SER A 18 4.05 -2.21 7.90
N ALA A 19 4.63 -1.63 6.84
CA ALA A 19 5.96 -1.02 6.86
C ALA A 19 6.02 0.29 7.67
N LEU A 20 4.96 1.11 7.62
CA LEU A 20 4.82 2.36 8.34
C LEU A 20 4.60 2.09 9.81
N GLN A 21 3.83 1.08 10.21
CA GLN A 21 3.84 0.63 11.60
C GLN A 21 5.21 0.13 12.02
N THR A 22 5.92 -0.68 11.23
CA THR A 22 7.28 -1.07 11.63
C THR A 22 8.26 0.10 11.67
N GLN A 23 8.09 1.16 10.88
CA GLN A 23 9.00 2.30 10.85
C GLN A 23 8.58 3.44 11.81
N MET A 24 7.31 3.53 12.17
CA MET A 24 6.72 4.60 12.99
C MET A 24 6.34 4.11 14.40
N GLU A 25 6.06 2.82 14.58
CA GLU A 25 6.04 2.08 15.86
C GLU A 25 7.38 1.36 16.16
N VAL A 26 8.50 1.77 15.54
CA VAL A 26 9.75 1.82 16.31
C VAL A 26 9.76 3.18 16.99
N PRO A 27 9.00 3.40 18.09
CA PRO A 27 9.32 4.54 18.90
C PRO A 27 10.73 4.28 19.41
N THR A 28 11.54 5.32 19.33
CA THR A 28 12.60 5.66 20.27
C THR A 28 12.12 5.74 21.73
N ARG A 29 11.08 4.98 22.12
CA ARG A 29 10.89 4.53 23.49
C ARG A 29 11.92 3.43 23.65
N THR A 30 12.95 3.73 24.43
CA THR A 30 13.62 2.74 25.29
C THR A 30 12.59 1.69 25.71
N VAL A 31 12.53 0.58 24.96
CA VAL A 31 11.85 -0.62 25.39
C VAL A 31 12.75 -1.09 26.51
N ASP A 32 12.41 -0.69 27.74
CA ASP A 32 13.08 -1.16 28.94
C ASP A 32 13.32 -2.66 28.77
N GLU A 33 14.57 -3.09 28.79
CA GLU A 33 14.97 -4.48 28.53
C GLU A 33 14.24 -5.46 29.47
N ALA A 34 13.63 -4.95 30.54
CA ALA A 34 12.76 -5.64 31.49
C ALA A 34 11.33 -5.97 31.01
N ARG A 35 10.80 -5.39 29.92
CA ARG A 35 9.45 -5.69 29.38
C ARG A 35 9.42 -6.80 28.31
N ILE A 36 10.59 -7.20 27.79
CA ILE A 36 10.76 -8.20 26.72
C ILE A 36 10.53 -9.64 27.23
N THR A 37 10.31 -9.83 28.52
CA THR A 37 10.02 -11.13 29.15
C THR A 37 8.57 -11.59 29.02
N ASN A 38 7.62 -10.74 28.60
CA ASN A 38 6.25 -11.17 28.34
C ASN A 38 6.14 -11.82 26.94
N PRO A 39 5.75 -13.10 26.83
CA PRO A 39 5.61 -13.78 25.53
C PRO A 39 4.68 -13.07 24.54
N ASP A 40 3.67 -12.35 25.01
CA ASP A 40 2.73 -11.62 24.13
C ASP A 40 3.41 -10.42 23.44
N VAL A 41 4.17 -9.63 24.20
CA VAL A 41 4.95 -8.48 23.69
C VAL A 41 6.04 -8.94 22.72
N LYS A 42 6.60 -10.12 22.97
CA LYS A 42 7.57 -10.74 22.04
C LYS A 42 6.91 -11.10 20.72
N THR A 43 5.72 -11.67 20.76
CA THR A 43 4.96 -12.06 19.56
C THR A 43 4.57 -10.83 18.74
N GLU A 44 4.08 -9.77 19.37
CA GLU A 44 3.77 -8.49 18.71
C GLU A 44 5.01 -7.89 18.01
N LYS A 45 6.15 -7.87 18.70
CA LYS A 45 7.41 -7.42 18.12
C LYS A 45 7.79 -8.25 16.89
N ASP A 46 7.72 -9.58 17.00
CA ASP A 46 8.10 -10.48 15.91
C ASP A 46 7.16 -10.29 14.71
N VAL A 47 5.86 -10.10 14.93
CA VAL A 47 4.88 -9.76 13.87
C VAL A 47 5.30 -8.50 13.14
N ILE A 48 5.63 -7.42 13.86
CA ILE A 48 6.08 -6.16 13.26
C ILE A 48 7.37 -6.33 12.46
N VAL A 49 8.34 -7.11 12.97
CA VAL A 49 9.60 -7.40 12.27
C VAL A 49 9.37 -8.17 10.96
N TYR A 50 8.55 -9.22 10.99
CA TYR A 50 8.26 -10.01 9.79
C TYR A 50 7.40 -9.24 8.78
N ARG A 51 6.52 -8.34 9.24
CA ARG A 51 5.81 -7.39 8.37
C ARG A 51 6.76 -6.41 7.68
N ALA A 52 7.81 -5.94 8.35
CA ALA A 52 8.85 -5.16 7.66
C ALA A 52 9.61 -5.99 6.61
N TYR A 53 9.89 -7.27 6.88
CA TYR A 53 10.49 -8.14 5.86
C TYR A 53 9.56 -8.37 4.66
N LEU A 54 8.23 -8.44 4.88
CA LEU A 54 7.24 -8.48 3.81
C LEU A 54 7.33 -7.23 2.94
N ALA A 55 7.36 -6.05 3.56
CA ALA A 55 7.46 -4.77 2.86
C ALA A 55 8.76 -4.63 2.05
N GLN A 56 9.87 -5.17 2.57
CA GLN A 56 11.15 -5.24 1.87
C GLN A 56 11.21 -6.34 0.78
N ARG A 57 10.12 -7.07 0.55
CA ARG A 57 10.02 -8.20 -0.39
C ARG A 57 10.98 -9.36 -0.08
N LYS A 58 11.43 -9.48 1.17
CA LYS A 58 12.33 -10.54 1.66
C LYS A 58 11.53 -11.75 2.15
N TYR A 59 10.70 -12.30 1.26
CA TYR A 59 9.77 -13.39 1.60
C TYR A 59 10.48 -14.66 2.09
N GLY A 60 11.67 -14.97 1.56
CA GLY A 60 12.44 -16.16 1.94
C GLY A 60 12.73 -16.24 3.45
N VAL A 61 13.12 -15.12 4.06
CA VAL A 61 13.41 -15.03 5.51
C VAL A 61 12.19 -15.47 6.33
N ILE A 62 11.00 -15.01 5.94
CA ILE A 62 9.75 -15.30 6.65
C ILE A 62 9.37 -16.79 6.49
N LEU A 63 9.50 -17.31 5.27
CA LEU A 63 9.13 -18.69 4.96
C LEU A 63 10.02 -19.71 5.66
N ASP A 64 11.29 -19.38 5.85
CA ASP A 64 12.30 -20.23 6.49
C ASP A 64 12.26 -20.15 8.03
N GLU A 65 12.06 -18.95 8.61
CA GLU A 65 12.09 -18.76 10.06
C GLU A 65 10.76 -19.14 10.75
N ILE A 66 9.62 -18.83 10.13
CA ILE A 66 8.31 -19.12 10.74
C ILE A 66 7.94 -20.58 10.47
N ASN A 67 7.90 -21.40 11.51
CA ASN A 67 7.46 -22.81 11.44
C ASN A 67 6.08 -23.02 12.12
N SER A 68 5.50 -24.21 12.02
CA SER A 68 4.16 -24.52 12.57
C SER A 68 4.02 -24.45 14.10
N SER A 69 5.12 -24.26 14.84
CA SER A 69 5.09 -24.09 16.30
C SER A 69 4.91 -22.64 16.74
N HIS A 70 4.97 -21.68 15.80
CA HIS A 70 4.76 -20.27 16.09
C HIS A 70 3.28 -19.91 16.22
N PRO A 71 2.95 -18.85 16.98
CA PRO A 71 1.60 -18.34 17.16
C PRO A 71 0.83 -18.05 15.86
N ALA A 72 -0.50 -17.99 15.95
CA ALA A 72 -1.40 -17.85 14.80
C ALA A 72 -1.18 -16.53 14.03
N GLU A 73 -0.78 -15.47 14.72
CA GLU A 73 -0.42 -14.16 14.17
C GLU A 73 0.76 -14.29 13.19
N LEU A 74 1.81 -15.02 13.57
CA LEU A 74 2.97 -15.27 12.73
C LEU A 74 2.65 -16.22 11.57
N GLN A 75 1.76 -17.20 11.78
CA GLN A 75 1.26 -18.03 10.67
C GLN A 75 0.50 -17.19 9.63
N ALA A 76 -0.24 -16.17 10.05
CA ALA A 76 -0.95 -15.27 9.14
C ALA A 76 0.04 -14.47 8.26
N VAL A 77 1.09 -13.93 8.89
CA VAL A 77 2.18 -13.24 8.17
C VAL A 77 2.88 -14.18 7.18
N LYS A 78 3.15 -15.43 7.59
CA LYS A 78 3.73 -16.45 6.70
C LYS A 78 2.81 -16.78 5.53
N MET A 79 1.51 -16.91 5.76
CA MET A 79 0.52 -17.19 4.71
C MET A 79 0.54 -16.08 3.65
N PHE A 80 0.60 -14.82 4.08
CA PHE A 80 0.70 -13.70 3.16
C PHE A 80 2.05 -13.68 2.41
N ALA A 81 3.16 -14.04 3.08
CA ALA A 81 4.46 -14.21 2.42
C ALA A 81 4.44 -15.31 1.35
N ASP A 82 3.81 -16.46 1.61
CA ASP A 82 3.69 -17.55 0.63
C ASP A 82 2.81 -17.12 -0.56
N TYR A 83 1.75 -16.36 -0.29
CA TYR A 83 0.88 -15.78 -1.33
C TYR A 83 1.62 -14.80 -2.26
N LEU A 84 2.45 -13.91 -1.68
CA LEU A 84 3.22 -12.93 -2.46
C LEU A 84 4.38 -13.56 -3.22
N SER A 85 5.05 -14.56 -2.64
CA SER A 85 6.21 -15.21 -3.26
C SER A 85 5.85 -16.23 -4.36
N ASN A 86 4.71 -16.92 -4.24
CA ASN A 86 4.36 -18.04 -5.12
C ASN A 86 3.04 -17.80 -5.88
N GLU A 87 3.13 -17.28 -7.11
CA GLU A 87 1.93 -17.01 -7.93
C GLU A 87 1.08 -18.25 -8.22
N SER A 88 1.71 -19.43 -8.35
CA SER A 88 1.01 -20.69 -8.65
C SER A 88 0.19 -21.22 -7.47
N LYS A 89 0.53 -20.83 -6.24
CA LYS A 89 -0.16 -21.28 -5.02
C LYS A 89 -1.30 -20.37 -4.59
N ARG A 90 -1.44 -19.17 -5.18
CA ARG A 90 -2.42 -18.16 -4.77
C ARG A 90 -3.83 -18.72 -4.64
N SER A 91 -4.31 -19.45 -5.64
CA SER A 91 -5.65 -20.06 -5.62
C SER A 91 -5.84 -21.08 -4.49
N SER A 92 -4.81 -21.87 -4.18
CA SER A 92 -4.85 -22.82 -3.06
C SER A 92 -4.84 -22.12 -1.71
N ILE A 93 -4.06 -21.03 -1.58
CA ILE A 93 -3.97 -20.24 -0.35
C ILE A 93 -5.30 -19.51 -0.08
N VAL A 94 -5.90 -18.91 -1.11
CA VAL A 94 -7.21 -18.26 -1.00
C VAL A 94 -8.29 -19.27 -0.57
N ARG A 95 -8.29 -20.49 -1.13
CA ARG A 95 -9.23 -21.54 -0.71
C ARG A 95 -9.01 -21.99 0.74
N ASP A 96 -7.76 -22.11 1.19
CA ASP A 96 -7.44 -22.40 2.59
C ASP A 96 -7.89 -21.25 3.52
N LEU A 97 -7.70 -20.01 3.08
CA LEU A 97 -8.14 -18.81 3.77
C LEU A 97 -9.68 -18.77 3.89
N ASP A 98 -10.41 -19.03 2.81
CA ASP A 98 -11.88 -19.11 2.82
C ASP A 98 -12.37 -20.17 3.82
N SER A 99 -11.71 -21.34 3.84
CA SER A 99 -12.03 -22.40 4.80
C SER A 99 -11.80 -21.94 6.25
N LYS A 100 -10.70 -21.25 6.52
CA LYS A 100 -10.39 -20.69 7.86
C LYS A 100 -11.37 -19.59 8.26
N MET A 101 -11.74 -18.72 7.32
CA MET A 101 -12.70 -17.63 7.52
C MET A 101 -14.14 -18.13 7.73
N SER A 102 -14.48 -19.28 7.16
CA SER A 102 -15.78 -19.94 7.38
C SER A 102 -15.87 -20.70 8.71
N GLY A 103 -14.73 -20.97 9.36
CA GLY A 103 -14.66 -21.60 10.68
C GLY A 103 -14.83 -20.60 11.83
N ASN A 104 -14.48 -21.03 13.04
CA ASN A 104 -14.39 -20.13 14.20
C ASN A 104 -13.12 -19.28 14.08
N VAL A 105 -13.23 -18.13 13.41
CA VAL A 105 -12.17 -17.11 13.40
C VAL A 105 -12.09 -16.47 14.77
N ASP A 106 -10.88 -16.42 15.33
CA ASP A 106 -10.62 -15.62 16.52
C ASP A 106 -10.61 -14.14 16.15
N VAL A 107 -11.72 -13.47 16.44
CA VAL A 107 -11.93 -12.04 16.16
C VAL A 107 -10.98 -11.15 16.96
N SER A 108 -10.38 -11.68 18.04
CA SER A 108 -9.37 -10.95 18.81
C SER A 108 -8.02 -10.86 18.09
N ASN A 109 -7.76 -11.75 17.13
CA ASN A 109 -6.54 -11.73 16.33
C ASN A 109 -6.67 -10.77 15.14
N SER A 110 -6.47 -9.47 15.42
CA SER A 110 -6.49 -8.42 14.40
C SER A 110 -5.44 -8.63 13.30
N VAL A 111 -4.27 -9.20 13.62
CA VAL A 111 -3.20 -9.49 12.66
C VAL A 111 -3.67 -10.46 11.59
N PHE A 112 -4.36 -11.53 11.98
CA PHE A 112 -4.92 -12.49 11.03
C PHE A 112 -5.95 -11.83 10.11
N LEU A 113 -6.84 -10.99 10.64
CA LEU A 113 -7.85 -10.29 9.85
C LEU A 113 -7.23 -9.34 8.83
N VAL A 114 -6.20 -8.57 9.22
CA VAL A 114 -5.46 -7.65 8.33
C VAL A 114 -4.74 -8.44 7.24
N MET A 115 -4.03 -9.52 7.58
CA MET A 115 -3.34 -10.35 6.57
C MET A 115 -4.34 -11.04 5.62
N ALA A 116 -5.47 -11.51 6.13
CA ALA A 116 -6.54 -12.08 5.32
C ALA A 116 -7.14 -11.04 4.36
N ALA A 117 -7.47 -9.85 4.87
CA ALA A 117 -7.99 -8.75 4.07
C ALA A 117 -7.00 -8.30 3.00
N SER A 118 -5.71 -8.24 3.32
CA SER A 118 -4.63 -7.95 2.37
C SER A 118 -4.54 -9.00 1.24
N ILE A 119 -4.74 -10.29 1.53
CA ILE A 119 -4.83 -11.33 0.47
C ILE A 119 -6.06 -11.09 -0.41
N TYR A 120 -7.24 -10.89 0.18
CA TYR A 120 -8.46 -10.61 -0.59
C TYR A 120 -8.37 -9.33 -1.41
N TYR A 121 -7.66 -8.30 -0.91
CA TYR A 121 -7.39 -7.06 -1.63
C TYR A 121 -6.61 -7.32 -2.92
N GLN A 122 -5.56 -8.15 -2.85
CA GLN A 122 -4.76 -8.51 -4.02
C GLN A 122 -5.54 -9.35 -5.06
N GLU A 123 -6.50 -10.15 -4.61
CA GLU A 123 -7.45 -10.89 -5.46
C GLU A 123 -8.64 -10.03 -5.95
N GLN A 124 -8.66 -8.73 -5.61
CA GLN A 124 -9.75 -7.79 -5.94
C GLN A 124 -11.12 -8.18 -5.36
N ASN A 125 -11.15 -9.05 -4.35
CA ASN A 125 -12.35 -9.47 -3.63
C ASN A 125 -12.61 -8.55 -2.43
N TYR A 126 -12.94 -7.29 -2.71
CA TYR A 126 -13.11 -6.25 -1.69
C TYR A 126 -14.24 -6.56 -0.70
N ASP A 127 -15.29 -7.27 -1.13
CA ASP A 127 -16.40 -7.64 -0.26
C ASP A 127 -15.96 -8.59 0.86
N SER A 128 -15.10 -9.57 0.54
CA SER A 128 -14.58 -10.51 1.53
C SER A 128 -13.56 -9.86 2.46
N ALA A 129 -12.74 -8.94 1.92
CA ALA A 129 -11.84 -8.13 2.73
C ALA A 129 -12.62 -7.30 3.77
N LEU A 130 -13.62 -6.52 3.34
CA LEU A 130 -14.44 -5.69 4.24
C LEU A 130 -15.20 -6.51 5.28
N ARG A 131 -15.74 -7.69 4.90
CA ARG A 131 -16.39 -8.61 5.84
C ARG A 131 -15.45 -9.14 6.92
N SER A 132 -14.17 -9.33 6.59
CA SER A 132 -13.15 -9.78 7.53
C SER A 132 -12.80 -8.67 8.52
N LEU A 133 -12.57 -7.46 8.00
CA LEU A 133 -12.15 -6.30 8.81
C LEU A 133 -13.24 -5.79 9.75
N HIS A 134 -14.52 -5.86 9.37
CA HIS A 134 -15.63 -5.40 10.22
C HIS A 134 -15.77 -6.19 11.54
N GLN A 135 -15.11 -7.34 11.66
CA GLN A 135 -15.20 -8.14 12.88
C GLN A 135 -14.40 -7.53 14.04
N SER A 136 -13.36 -6.73 13.75
CA SER A 136 -12.46 -6.17 14.76
C SER A 136 -12.49 -4.64 14.80
N ASP A 137 -12.35 -4.08 16.00
CA ASP A 137 -12.25 -2.64 16.25
C ASP A 137 -10.80 -2.13 16.32
N ALA A 138 -9.82 -2.96 15.96
CA ALA A 138 -8.42 -2.54 15.90
C ALA A 138 -8.23 -1.43 14.85
N LEU A 139 -7.45 -0.39 15.20
CA LEU A 139 -7.20 0.77 14.33
C LEU A 139 -6.68 0.37 12.94
N GLU A 140 -5.82 -0.66 12.86
CA GLU A 140 -5.34 -1.25 11.60
C GLU A 140 -6.48 -1.72 10.69
N CYS A 141 -7.47 -2.42 11.26
CA CYS A 141 -8.62 -2.92 10.50
C CYS A 141 -9.46 -1.75 9.95
N ILE A 142 -9.61 -0.67 10.73
CA ILE A 142 -10.33 0.53 10.30
C ILE A 142 -9.57 1.24 9.18
N ALA A 143 -8.25 1.39 9.31
CA ALA A 143 -7.40 2.03 8.30
C ALA A 143 -7.44 1.28 6.97
N GLU A 144 -7.32 -0.06 7.00
CA GLU A 144 -7.43 -0.89 5.79
C GLU A 144 -8.85 -0.85 5.21
N THR A 145 -9.88 -0.77 6.05
CA THR A 145 -11.27 -0.55 5.61
C THR A 145 -11.41 0.78 4.86
N ILE A 146 -10.86 1.86 5.40
CA ILE A 146 -10.85 3.19 4.74
C ILE A 146 -10.13 3.10 3.40
N GLN A 147 -8.97 2.44 3.36
CA GLN A 147 -8.19 2.24 2.13
C GLN A 147 -9.01 1.52 1.05
N ILE A 148 -9.71 0.44 1.41
CA ILE A 148 -10.59 -0.31 0.49
C ILE A 148 -11.78 0.55 0.05
N LEU A 149 -12.43 1.27 0.96
CA LEU A 149 -13.57 2.13 0.62
C LEU A 149 -13.17 3.27 -0.33
N LEU A 150 -11.99 3.86 -0.14
CA LEU A 150 -11.43 4.85 -1.06
C LEU A 150 -11.12 4.22 -2.43
N LYS A 151 -10.61 2.99 -2.45
CA LYS A 151 -10.38 2.22 -3.69
C LYS A 151 -11.68 1.94 -4.46
N LEU A 152 -12.79 1.75 -3.76
CA LEU A 152 -14.14 1.58 -4.32
C LEU A 152 -14.83 2.90 -4.69
N ASP A 153 -14.13 4.04 -4.60
CA ASP A 153 -14.67 5.40 -4.78
C ASP A 153 -15.86 5.72 -3.83
N ARG A 154 -15.96 5.03 -2.69
CA ARG A 154 -17.01 5.22 -1.66
C ARG A 154 -16.53 6.16 -0.55
N VAL A 155 -16.22 7.40 -0.93
CA VAL A 155 -15.75 8.45 -0.02
C VAL A 155 -16.77 8.76 1.09
N ASP A 156 -18.06 8.54 0.82
CA ASP A 156 -19.16 8.69 1.77
C ASP A 156 -19.05 7.73 2.97
N LEU A 157 -18.74 6.45 2.70
CA LEU A 157 -18.54 5.44 3.74
C LEU A 157 -17.17 5.62 4.41
N ALA A 158 -16.13 5.93 3.64
CA ALA A 158 -14.79 6.19 4.18
C ALA A 158 -14.81 7.31 5.22
N ARG A 159 -15.64 8.35 5.04
CA ARG A 159 -15.83 9.43 6.02
C ARG A 159 -16.38 8.92 7.36
N LYS A 160 -17.27 7.92 7.35
CA LYS A 160 -17.85 7.37 8.59
C LYS A 160 -16.81 6.58 9.37
N GLU A 161 -16.07 5.71 8.67
CA GLU A 161 -14.99 4.93 9.29
C GLU A 161 -13.86 5.84 9.80
N LEU A 162 -13.53 6.90 9.06
CA LEU A 162 -12.52 7.87 9.51
C LEU A 162 -12.94 8.59 10.80
N LYS A 163 -14.21 8.99 10.93
CA LYS A 163 -14.72 9.56 12.17
C LYS A 163 -14.62 8.58 13.33
N ARG A 164 -15.01 7.33 13.10
CA ARG A 164 -14.88 6.25 14.09
C ARG A 164 -13.43 6.06 14.52
N MET A 165 -12.49 6.13 13.57
CA MET A 165 -11.06 6.03 13.84
C MET A 165 -10.54 7.21 14.67
N GLN A 166 -11.01 8.42 14.40
CA GLN A 166 -10.68 9.63 15.15
C GLN A 166 -11.25 9.63 16.58
N GLU A 167 -12.45 9.07 16.76
CA GLU A 167 -13.05 8.90 18.10
C GLU A 167 -12.27 7.93 18.98
N LEU A 168 -11.57 6.95 18.38
CA LEU A 168 -10.72 6.01 19.10
C LEU A 168 -9.37 6.63 19.47
N ASP A 169 -8.67 7.21 18.50
CA ASP A 169 -7.37 7.86 18.71
C ASP A 169 -7.05 8.83 17.56
N GLU A 170 -7.31 10.12 17.77
CA GLU A 170 -7.06 11.18 16.78
C GLU A 170 -5.57 11.43 16.53
N ASP A 171 -4.75 11.29 17.57
CA ASP A 171 -3.31 11.57 17.53
C ASP A 171 -2.49 10.39 16.98
N ASN A 172 -3.13 9.24 16.77
CA ASN A 172 -2.47 8.08 16.20
C ASN A 172 -1.93 8.40 14.80
N VAL A 173 -0.69 7.99 14.55
CA VAL A 173 -0.05 8.05 13.23
C VAL A 173 -0.93 7.44 12.14
N LEU A 174 -1.56 6.30 12.45
CA LEU A 174 -2.41 5.60 11.50
C LEU A 174 -3.68 6.39 11.16
N THR A 175 -4.27 7.06 12.16
CA THR A 175 -5.43 7.93 11.98
C THR A 175 -5.08 9.15 11.14
N GLN A 176 -3.93 9.77 11.39
CA GLN A 176 -3.41 10.88 10.60
C GLN A 176 -3.17 10.46 9.14
N LEU A 177 -2.55 9.30 8.90
CA LEU A 177 -2.37 8.76 7.56
C LEU A 177 -3.69 8.48 6.84
N ALA A 178 -4.66 7.86 7.52
CA ALA A 178 -5.99 7.62 6.96
C ALA A 178 -6.71 8.95 6.61
N GLN A 179 -6.55 9.97 7.46
CA GLN A 179 -7.07 11.31 7.21
C GLN A 179 -6.39 11.98 5.99
N ALA A 180 -5.08 11.79 5.78
CA ALA A 180 -4.37 12.28 4.62
C ALA A 180 -4.85 11.62 3.31
N TRP A 181 -5.05 10.30 3.29
CA TRP A 181 -5.60 9.61 2.12
C TRP A 181 -7.03 10.02 1.81
N PHE A 182 -7.85 10.17 2.85
CA PHE A 182 -9.22 10.66 2.68
C PHE A 182 -9.22 12.07 2.08
N ASN A 183 -8.37 12.97 2.57
CA ASN A 183 -8.24 14.33 2.06
C ASN A 183 -7.74 14.37 0.61
N LEU A 184 -6.78 13.50 0.25
CA LEU A 184 -6.35 13.29 -1.14
C LEU A 184 -7.52 12.83 -2.05
N ALA A 185 -8.37 11.94 -1.55
CA ALA A 185 -9.52 11.43 -2.32
C ALA A 185 -10.64 12.47 -2.49
N VAL A 186 -10.89 13.31 -1.48
CA VAL A 186 -11.85 14.42 -1.54
C VAL A 186 -11.37 15.50 -2.51
N GLY A 187 -10.09 15.86 -2.42
CA GLY A 187 -9.45 16.87 -3.25
C GLY A 187 -9.93 18.32 -3.02
N GLY A 188 -9.59 19.20 -3.97
CA GLY A 188 -9.83 20.64 -3.83
C GLY A 188 -8.91 21.25 -2.78
N GLU A 189 -9.46 22.05 -1.87
CA GLU A 189 -8.69 22.66 -0.77
C GLU A 189 -8.08 21.62 0.18
N LYS A 190 -8.65 20.40 0.21
CA LYS A 190 -8.15 19.29 1.04
C LYS A 190 -6.81 18.72 0.60
N PHE A 191 -6.32 19.05 -0.60
CA PHE A 191 -4.96 18.68 -0.98
C PHE A 191 -3.90 19.35 -0.10
N GLN A 192 -4.17 20.57 0.38
CA GLN A 192 -3.23 21.27 1.24
C GLN A 192 -3.25 20.69 2.66
N ASP A 193 -4.43 20.33 3.18
CA ASP A 193 -4.57 19.63 4.46
C ASP A 193 -3.82 18.28 4.44
N ALA A 194 -3.99 17.49 3.37
CA ALA A 194 -3.28 16.23 3.20
C ALA A 194 -1.75 16.42 3.16
N TYR A 195 -1.28 17.46 2.45
CA TYR A 195 0.14 17.79 2.38
C TYR A 195 0.73 18.09 3.76
N TYR A 196 0.07 18.92 4.56
CA TYR A 196 0.56 19.25 5.90
C TYR A 196 0.65 18.04 6.82
N ILE A 197 -0.30 17.12 6.73
CA ILE A 197 -0.23 15.87 7.49
C ILE A 197 0.98 15.04 7.07
N PHE A 198 1.21 14.83 5.76
CA PHE A 198 2.40 14.10 5.31
C PHE A 198 3.70 14.81 5.66
N GLN A 199 3.74 16.13 5.63
CA GLN A 199 4.90 16.92 6.05
C GLN A 199 5.16 16.77 7.54
N GLU A 200 4.13 16.93 8.38
CA GLU A 200 4.26 16.80 9.82
C GLU A 200 4.73 15.39 10.23
N LEU A 201 4.21 14.35 9.58
CA LEU A 201 4.68 12.98 9.79
C LEU A 201 6.13 12.80 9.31
N ALA A 202 6.53 13.41 8.20
CA ALA A 202 7.90 13.35 7.70
C ALA A 202 8.90 14.13 8.56
N ASP A 203 8.45 15.20 9.23
CA ASP A 203 9.26 16.05 10.11
C ASP A 203 9.39 15.45 11.52
N LYS A 204 8.31 14.85 12.05
CA LYS A 204 8.30 14.15 13.35
C LYS A 204 9.02 12.81 13.31
N HIS A 205 8.97 12.13 12.18
CA HIS A 205 9.61 10.84 11.95
C HIS A 205 10.72 10.99 10.89
N ASN A 206 11.10 9.89 10.24
CA ASN A 206 12.00 9.95 9.09
C ASN A 206 11.19 10.17 7.81
N SER A 207 11.69 11.00 6.89
CA SER A 207 11.07 11.18 5.58
C SER A 207 11.28 9.92 4.75
N THR A 208 10.29 9.03 4.76
CA THR A 208 10.31 7.78 3.98
C THR A 208 9.86 8.03 2.55
N PRO A 209 10.24 7.17 1.58
CA PRO A 209 9.73 7.27 0.21
C PRO A 209 8.20 7.32 0.14
N LEU A 210 7.49 6.65 1.05
CA LEU A 210 6.03 6.73 1.10
C LEU A 210 5.52 8.13 1.41
N LEU A 211 6.04 8.77 2.47
CA LEU A 211 5.60 10.11 2.87
C LEU A 211 5.96 11.14 1.80
N LEU A 212 7.15 11.02 1.20
CA LEU A 212 7.58 11.86 0.09
C LEU A 212 6.69 11.68 -1.16
N ASN A 213 6.31 10.44 -1.49
CA ASN A 213 5.33 10.19 -2.56
C ASN A 213 3.94 10.77 -2.25
N GLY A 214 3.51 10.73 -0.98
CA GLY A 214 2.27 11.37 -0.53
C GLY A 214 2.29 12.88 -0.71
N GLN A 215 3.39 13.53 -0.30
CA GLN A 215 3.62 14.97 -0.52
C GLN A 215 3.63 15.32 -2.01
N ALA A 216 4.37 14.55 -2.82
CA ALA A 216 4.43 14.74 -4.26
C ALA A 216 3.05 14.57 -4.92
N ALA A 217 2.25 13.60 -4.48
CA ALA A 217 0.88 13.42 -4.95
C ALA A 217 0.00 14.64 -4.64
N CYS A 218 0.14 15.24 -3.45
CA CYS A 218 -0.55 16.49 -3.11
C CYS A 218 -0.12 17.65 -4.02
N TYR A 219 1.18 17.84 -4.24
CA TYR A 219 1.70 18.90 -5.11
C TYR A 219 1.25 18.75 -6.56
N MET A 220 1.37 17.53 -7.12
CA MET A 220 0.89 17.22 -8.46
C MET A 220 -0.63 17.42 -8.59
N ALA A 221 -1.40 17.08 -7.55
CA ALA A 221 -2.85 17.29 -7.55
C ALA A 221 -3.25 18.78 -7.53
N GLN A 222 -2.41 19.63 -6.94
CA GLN A 222 -2.53 21.10 -6.95
C GLN A 222 -1.98 21.73 -8.24
N GLY A 223 -1.33 20.96 -9.12
CA GLY A 223 -0.67 21.48 -10.33
C GLY A 223 0.69 22.14 -10.09
N LYS A 224 1.25 22.00 -8.88
CA LYS A 224 2.59 22.49 -8.51
C LYS A 224 3.64 21.44 -8.87
N PHE A 225 3.92 21.31 -10.16
CA PHE A 225 4.82 20.25 -10.65
C PHE A 225 6.28 20.51 -10.28
N ASP A 226 6.75 21.76 -10.29
CA ASP A 226 8.14 22.08 -9.93
C ASP A 226 8.46 21.69 -8.47
N ASP A 227 7.55 21.98 -7.54
CA ASP A 227 7.68 21.58 -6.14
C ASP A 227 7.68 20.04 -6.00
N ALA A 228 6.82 19.36 -6.75
CA ALA A 228 6.75 17.90 -6.75
C ALA A 228 8.05 17.23 -7.25
N GLU A 229 8.76 17.87 -8.19
CA GLU A 229 10.05 17.36 -8.68
C GLU A 229 11.08 17.25 -7.56
N SER A 230 11.19 18.28 -6.72
CA SER A 230 12.17 18.32 -5.64
C SER A 230 11.96 17.18 -4.64
N VAL A 231 10.71 16.93 -4.26
CA VAL A 231 10.31 15.87 -3.32
C VAL A 231 10.49 14.49 -3.94
N LEU A 232 10.15 14.30 -5.22
CA LEU A 232 10.34 13.02 -5.89
C LEU A 232 11.81 12.69 -6.14
N GLN A 233 12.65 13.70 -6.36
CA GLN A 233 14.10 13.48 -6.45
C GLN A 233 14.67 13.00 -5.11
N GLU A 234 14.25 13.59 -3.99
CA GLU A 234 14.62 13.09 -2.66
C GLU A 234 14.16 11.63 -2.46
N ALA A 235 12.94 11.28 -2.91
CA ALA A 235 12.44 9.91 -2.82
C ALA A 235 13.28 8.91 -3.63
N ILE A 236 13.71 9.27 -4.84
CA ILE A 236 14.61 8.45 -5.68
C ILE A 236 15.97 8.25 -5.00
N ASP A 237 16.51 9.30 -4.39
CA ASP A 237 17.82 9.23 -3.76
C ASP A 237 17.81 8.29 -2.53
N LYS A 238 16.65 8.13 -1.88
CA LYS A 238 16.45 7.19 -0.77
C LYS A 238 16.16 5.76 -1.24
N ASP A 239 15.29 5.60 -2.23
CA ASP A 239 14.98 4.30 -2.83
C ASP A 239 14.76 4.42 -4.35
N SER A 240 15.84 4.22 -5.09
CA SER A 240 15.84 4.26 -6.55
C SER A 240 14.95 3.21 -7.22
N ASN A 241 14.54 2.16 -6.48
CA ASN A 241 13.68 1.09 -6.96
C ASN A 241 12.27 1.19 -6.40
N ASN A 242 11.85 2.29 -5.78
CA ASN A 242 10.47 2.42 -5.35
C ASN A 242 9.53 2.60 -6.58
N ALA A 243 8.56 1.69 -6.73
CA ALA A 243 7.66 1.68 -7.88
C ALA A 243 6.81 2.96 -7.97
N GLU A 244 6.29 3.44 -6.85
CA GLU A 244 5.42 4.61 -6.75
C GLU A 244 6.19 5.88 -7.15
N THR A 245 7.43 6.02 -6.69
CA THR A 245 8.30 7.15 -7.06
C THR A 245 8.58 7.17 -8.56
N ILE A 246 8.91 6.02 -9.14
CA ILE A 246 9.17 5.91 -10.58
C ILE A 246 7.90 6.27 -11.38
N ILE A 247 6.73 5.80 -10.96
CA ILE A 247 5.45 6.11 -11.61
C ILE A 247 5.13 7.60 -11.52
N ASN A 248 5.32 8.21 -10.35
CA ASN A 248 5.12 9.64 -10.16
C ASN A 248 6.09 10.47 -11.03
N MET A 249 7.34 10.02 -11.17
CA MET A 249 8.32 10.64 -12.06
C MET A 249 7.97 10.54 -13.55
N VAL A 250 7.33 9.45 -14.00
CA VAL A 250 6.79 9.35 -15.37
C VAL A 250 5.77 10.45 -15.60
N VAL A 251 4.79 10.59 -14.70
CA VAL A 251 3.72 11.59 -14.84
C VAL A 251 4.28 13.01 -14.76
N LEU A 252 5.18 13.26 -13.81
CA LEU A 252 5.84 14.55 -13.65
C LEU A 252 6.61 14.96 -14.91
N SER A 253 7.41 14.06 -15.46
CA SER A 253 8.23 14.33 -16.65
C SER A 253 7.38 14.76 -17.85
N GLN A 254 6.19 14.16 -18.00
CA GLN A 254 5.24 14.54 -19.04
C GLN A 254 4.63 15.92 -18.81
N HIS A 255 4.28 16.27 -17.56
CA HIS A 255 3.72 17.58 -17.22
C HIS A 255 4.72 18.74 -17.34
N LEU A 256 6.00 18.48 -17.05
CA LEU A 256 7.07 19.47 -17.20
C LEU A 256 7.55 19.63 -18.66
N GLY A 257 6.97 18.88 -19.61
CA GLY A 257 7.36 18.95 -21.02
C GLY A 257 8.78 18.45 -21.29
N LYS A 258 9.30 17.56 -20.45
CA LYS A 258 10.62 16.94 -20.67
C LYS A 258 10.59 16.06 -21.92
N ALA A 259 11.77 15.79 -22.46
CA ALA A 259 11.91 14.94 -23.63
C ALA A 259 11.27 13.56 -23.38
N PRO A 260 10.53 12.99 -24.35
CA PRO A 260 9.78 11.74 -24.15
C PRO A 260 10.67 10.56 -23.74
N GLU A 261 11.95 10.60 -24.12
CA GLU A 261 12.98 9.62 -23.73
C GLU A 261 13.14 9.51 -22.21
N VAL A 262 12.96 10.60 -21.47
CA VAL A 262 13.05 10.62 -19.99
C VAL A 262 11.92 9.78 -19.40
N SER A 263 10.68 10.00 -19.85
CA SER A 263 9.52 9.23 -19.40
C SER A 263 9.63 7.75 -19.80
N ASN A 264 10.12 7.47 -21.01
CA ASN A 264 10.32 6.11 -21.50
C ASN A 264 11.40 5.35 -20.71
N ARG A 265 12.45 6.04 -20.25
CA ARG A 265 13.47 5.46 -19.37
C ARG A 265 12.87 4.98 -18.06
N TYR A 266 12.03 5.79 -17.41
CA TYR A 266 11.36 5.41 -16.16
C TYR A 266 10.36 4.26 -16.37
N ILE A 267 9.61 4.26 -17.47
CA ILE A 267 8.71 3.15 -17.83
C ILE A 267 9.52 1.85 -18.03
N SER A 268 10.67 1.93 -18.70
CA SER A 268 11.55 0.77 -18.92
C SER A 268 12.11 0.24 -17.60
N GLN A 269 12.58 1.13 -16.73
CA GLN A 269 13.04 0.78 -15.39
C GLN A 269 11.94 0.06 -14.60
N LEU A 270 10.69 0.57 -14.64
CA LEU A 270 9.56 -0.05 -13.95
C LEU A 270 9.20 -1.43 -14.53
N LYS A 271 9.28 -1.61 -15.86
CA LYS A 271 9.07 -2.90 -16.53
C LYS A 271 10.11 -3.94 -16.09
N ASP A 272 11.35 -3.52 -15.88
CA ASP A 272 12.46 -4.38 -15.46
C ASP A 272 12.41 -4.71 -13.96
N SER A 273 12.17 -3.71 -13.10
CA SER A 273 12.20 -3.90 -11.64
C SER A 273 10.90 -4.47 -11.06
N HIS A 274 9.74 -4.17 -11.65
CA HIS A 274 8.44 -4.50 -11.09
C HIS A 274 7.41 -5.00 -12.10
N ARG A 275 7.76 -6.05 -12.84
CA ARG A 275 6.88 -6.66 -13.86
C ARG A 275 5.49 -7.07 -13.37
N SER A 276 5.36 -7.44 -12.10
CA SER A 276 4.09 -7.85 -11.48
C SER A 276 3.22 -6.68 -11.00
N HIS A 277 3.75 -5.45 -10.97
CA HIS A 277 3.06 -4.29 -10.43
C HIS A 277 1.79 -3.95 -11.26
N PRO A 278 0.67 -3.57 -10.61
CA PRO A 278 -0.60 -3.32 -11.29
C PRO A 278 -0.51 -2.31 -12.43
N PHE A 279 0.28 -1.24 -12.26
CA PHE A 279 0.51 -0.23 -13.30
C PHE A 279 1.16 -0.82 -14.56
N VAL A 280 2.17 -1.70 -14.40
CA VAL A 280 2.87 -2.31 -15.54
C VAL A 280 1.93 -3.27 -16.28
N LYS A 281 1.13 -4.05 -15.55
CA LYS A 281 0.12 -4.93 -16.13
C LYS A 281 -0.93 -4.15 -16.93
N ASP A 282 -1.46 -3.07 -16.36
CA ASP A 282 -2.42 -2.22 -17.07
C ASP A 282 -1.76 -1.55 -18.29
N TYR A 283 -0.54 -1.04 -18.15
CA TYR A 283 0.20 -0.43 -19.26
C TYR A 283 0.40 -1.40 -20.43
N LEU A 284 0.90 -2.62 -20.17
CA LEU A 284 1.08 -3.66 -21.18
C LEU A 284 -0.26 -4.09 -21.79
N HIS A 285 -1.31 -4.17 -20.97
CA HIS A 285 -2.65 -4.49 -21.46
C HIS A 285 -3.17 -3.41 -22.41
N LYS A 286 -3.00 -2.13 -22.06
CA LYS A 286 -3.36 -0.98 -22.91
C LYS A 286 -2.52 -0.93 -24.19
N GLU A 287 -1.23 -1.26 -24.15
CA GLU A 287 -0.40 -1.42 -25.35
C GLU A 287 -1.00 -2.48 -26.28
N SER A 288 -1.35 -3.66 -25.76
CA SER A 288 -1.94 -4.74 -26.57
C SER A 288 -3.32 -4.37 -27.14
N GLU A 289 -4.15 -3.67 -26.36
CA GLU A 289 -5.46 -3.21 -26.80
C GLU A 289 -5.34 -2.14 -27.90
N PHE A 290 -4.37 -1.24 -27.77
CA PHE A 290 -4.08 -0.25 -28.79
C PHE A 290 -3.62 -0.90 -30.09
N GLU A 291 -2.72 -1.89 -30.04
CA GLU A 291 -2.31 -2.65 -31.22
C GLU A 291 -3.47 -3.41 -31.86
N ARG A 292 -4.33 -4.05 -31.04
CA ARG A 292 -5.52 -4.77 -31.49
C ARG A 292 -6.49 -3.84 -32.23
N ILE A 293 -6.76 -2.67 -31.66
CA ILE A 293 -7.61 -1.66 -32.28
C ILE A 293 -6.93 -1.10 -33.53
N GLY A 294 -5.64 -0.78 -33.47
CA GLY A 294 -4.87 -0.29 -34.62
C GLY A 294 -4.94 -1.20 -35.84
N LYS A 295 -4.90 -2.52 -35.63
CA LYS A 295 -5.10 -3.52 -36.71
C LYS A 295 -6.50 -3.45 -37.33
N ASN A 296 -7.54 -3.19 -36.54
CA ASN A 296 -8.91 -3.07 -37.05
C ASN A 296 -9.11 -1.83 -37.94
N TYR A 297 -8.31 -0.78 -37.75
CA TYR A 297 -8.36 0.47 -38.51
C TYR A 297 -7.21 0.62 -39.51
N SER A 298 -6.26 -0.31 -39.56
CA SER A 298 -5.26 -0.33 -40.61
C SER A 298 -5.94 -0.62 -41.94
N ALA A 299 -5.69 0.22 -42.94
CA ALA A 299 -6.25 0.04 -44.28
C ALA A 299 -5.91 -1.37 -44.76
N SER A 300 -6.92 -2.18 -45.05
CA SER A 300 -6.73 -3.39 -45.85
C SER A 300 -6.29 -2.90 -47.22
N VAL A 301 -4.97 -2.86 -47.45
CA VAL A 301 -4.41 -2.64 -48.78
C VAL A 301 -4.77 -3.90 -49.58
N THR A 302 -5.98 -3.93 -50.13
CA THR A 302 -6.34 -4.84 -51.22
C THR A 302 -5.39 -4.53 -52.36
N SER A 303 -4.39 -5.40 -52.51
CA SER A 303 -3.54 -5.50 -53.69
C SER A 303 -4.27 -6.31 -54.77
#